data_AF-A0A972KY83-F1
#
_entry.id   AF-A0A972KY83-F1
#
_cell.length_a   1.000
_cell.length_b   1.000
_cell.length_c   1.000
_cell.angle_alpha   90.00
_cell.angle_beta   90.00
_cell.angle_gamma   90.00
#
_symmetry.space_group_name_H-M   'P 1'
#
loop_
_entity.id
_entity.type
_entity.pdbx_description
1 polymer ?
#
loop_
_entity_poly.entity_id
_entity_poly.type
_entity_poly.pdbx_seq_one_letter_code
_entity_poly.pdbx_strand_id
1 'polypeptide(L)' 'MHDEPDKNEYQVTAVEKTSAPEGMLGDNWYRYVIRRGKQVIDCKKTGSLKAVTEHAASVAELINSRHLRGGRK' A
#
# COMPACT_ATOMS: atom_id res chain seq x y z
N MET A 1 -27.13 0.72 -12.35
CA MET A 1 -26.21 0.99 -11.23
C MET A 1 -24.84 1.02 -11.87
N HIS A 2 -24.24 2.20 -12.02
CA HIS A 2 -22.92 2.33 -12.65
C HIS A 2 -21.89 1.82 -11.65
N ASP A 3 -21.42 0.60 -11.85
CA ASP A 3 -20.15 0.11 -11.33
C ASP A 3 -19.05 0.78 -12.19
N GLU A 4 -18.85 2.09 -12.01
CA GLU A 4 -17.61 2.71 -12.44
C GLU A 4 -16.59 2.31 -11.39
N PRO A 5 -15.61 1.43 -11.69
CA PRO A 5 -14.62 1.02 -10.70
C PRO A 5 -13.98 2.28 -10.16
N ASP A 6 -14.24 2.53 -8.88
CA ASP A 6 -13.95 3.77 -8.19
C ASP A 6 -12.51 4.20 -8.50
N LYS A 7 -12.36 5.22 -9.36
CA LYS A 7 -11.07 5.91 -9.59
C LYS A 7 -10.50 6.56 -8.32
N ASN A 8 -11.14 6.34 -7.18
CA ASN A 8 -10.84 6.83 -5.86
C ASN A 8 -10.54 5.69 -4.86
N GLU A 9 -10.20 4.49 -5.35
CA GLU A 9 -9.66 3.42 -4.51
C GLU A 9 -8.13 3.51 -4.41
N TYR A 10 -7.63 3.07 -3.26
CA TYR A 10 -6.21 2.85 -3.03
C TYR A 10 -5.75 1.64 -3.84
N GLN A 11 -4.73 1.84 -4.66
CA GLN A 11 -4.11 0.79 -5.46
C GLN A 11 -2.60 0.82 -5.28
N VAL A 12 -2.01 -0.36 -5.16
CA VAL A 12 -0.55 -0.50 -5.14
C VAL A 12 -0.02 -0.13 -6.52
N THR A 13 0.70 1.00 -6.59
CA THR A 13 1.26 1.52 -7.85
C THR A 13 2.69 1.02 -8.07
N ALA A 14 3.45 0.81 -6.99
CA ALA A 14 4.82 0.35 -7.08
C ALA A 14 5.19 -0.52 -5.89
N VAL A 15 6.01 -1.53 -6.12
CA VAL A 15 6.71 -2.30 -5.09
C VAL A 15 8.15 -2.46 -5.55
N GLU A 16 9.06 -1.79 -4.87
CA GLU A 16 10.48 -1.74 -5.24
C GLU A 16 11.31 -2.30 -4.10
N LYS A 17 12.32 -3.12 -4.44
CA LYS A 17 13.33 -3.52 -3.45
C LYS A 17 14.18 -2.29 -3.14
N THR A 18 14.36 -2.01 -1.86
CA THR A 18 15.17 -0.90 -1.39
C THR A 18 16.27 -1.41 -0.46
N SER A 19 17.30 -0.60 -0.25
CA SER A 19 18.31 -0.90 0.76
C SER A 19 17.77 -0.60 2.15
N ALA A 20 18.39 -1.21 3.16
CA ALA A 20 18.09 -0.87 4.54
C ALA A 20 18.26 0.64 4.77
N PRO A 21 17.30 1.29 5.44
CA PRO A 21 17.54 2.65 5.94
C PRO A 21 18.72 2.64 6.91
N GLU A 22 19.42 3.77 6.98
CA GLU A 22 20.62 3.92 7.80
C GLU A 22 20.35 3.51 9.25
N GLY A 23 21.16 2.58 9.77
CA GLY A 23 21.01 2.02 11.12
C GLY A 23 20.12 0.78 11.23
N MET A 24 19.54 0.26 10.13
CA MET A 24 18.82 -1.02 10.14
C MET A 24 19.60 -2.13 9.44
N LEU A 25 19.53 -3.34 10.02
CA LEU A 25 20.16 -4.54 9.50
C LEU A 25 19.20 -5.32 8.59
N GLY A 26 19.73 -5.87 7.50
CA GLY A 26 19.02 -6.77 6.59
C GLY A 26 18.90 -6.24 5.17
N ASP A 27 19.10 -7.12 4.17
CA ASP A 27 19.14 -6.75 2.74
C ASP A 27 17.79 -6.85 2.03
N ASN A 28 16.75 -7.19 2.79
CA ASN A 28 15.43 -7.55 2.28
C ASN A 28 14.39 -6.48 2.60
N TRP A 29 14.74 -5.22 2.33
CA TRP A 29 13.82 -4.11 2.42
C TRP A 29 13.09 -3.92 1.11
N TYR A 30 11.80 -3.65 1.23
CA TYR A 30 10.98 -3.31 0.09
C TYR A 30 10.13 -2.09 0.45
N ARG A 31 10.04 -1.17 -0.49
CA ARG A 31 9.17 -0.02 -0.41
C ARG A 31 8.01 -0.26 -1.36
N TYR A 32 6.80 -0.13 -0.86
CA TYR A 32 5.61 -0.12 -1.70
C TYR A 32 4.91 1.22 -1.60
N VAL A 33 4.30 1.62 -2.72
CA VAL A 33 3.59 2.88 -2.87
C VAL A 33 2.15 2.57 -3.24
N ILE A 34 1.23 3.02 -2.41
CA ILE A 34 -0.21 2.93 -2.63
C ILE A 34 -0.69 4.33 -3.00
N ARG A 35 -1.40 4.44 -4.12
CA ARG A 35 -1.89 5.72 -4.62
C ARG A 35 -3.40 5.70 -4.73
N ARG A 36 -4.02 6.85 -4.46
CA ARG A 36 -5.45 7.09 -4.63
C ARG A 36 -5.68 8.53 -5.05
N GLY A 37 -5.96 8.76 -6.32
CA GLY A 37 -6.11 10.11 -6.86
C GLY A 37 -4.89 10.99 -6.52
N LYS A 38 -5.08 11.96 -5.62
CA LYS A 38 -4.03 12.89 -5.15
C LYS A 38 -3.24 12.38 -3.93
N GLN A 39 -3.73 11.34 -3.25
CA GLN A 39 -3.06 10.79 -2.07
C GLN A 39 -2.05 9.72 -2.47
N VAL A 40 -0.89 9.78 -1.84
CA VAL A 40 0.20 8.82 -2.00
C VAL A 40 0.59 8.36 -0.61
N ILE A 41 0.61 7.05 -0.41
CA ILE A 41 1.04 6.40 0.82
C ILE A 41 2.27 5.58 0.44
N ASP A 42 3.42 5.98 0.96
CA ASP A 42 4.62 5.19 0.84
C ASP A 42 4.88 4.43 2.15
N CYS A 43 5.18 3.15 2.03
CA CYS A 43 5.45 2.28 3.17
C CYS A 43 6.69 1.44 2.88
N LYS A 44 7.50 1.24 3.92
CA LYS A 44 8.68 0.39 3.87
C LYS A 44 8.44 -0.82 4.76
N LYS A 45 8.74 -2.00 4.25
CA LYS A 45 8.58 -3.25 4.98
C LYS A 45 9.75 -4.18 4.69
N THR A 46 10.25 -4.82 5.74
CA THR A 46 11.19 -5.92 5.63
C THR A 46 10.44 -7.21 5.32
N GLY A 47 10.99 -8.01 4.42
CA GLY A 47 10.43 -9.30 4.06
C GLY A 47 10.82 -9.72 2.65
N SER A 48 10.10 -10.68 2.09
CA SER A 48 10.26 -11.06 0.68
C SER A 48 9.34 -10.22 -0.19
N LEU A 49 9.70 -10.06 -1.48
CA LEU A 49 8.86 -9.36 -2.47
C LEU A 49 7.40 -9.84 -2.41
N LYS A 50 7.18 -11.16 -2.37
CA LYS A 50 5.85 -11.77 -2.26
C LYS A 50 5.08 -11.29 -1.01
N ALA A 51 5.71 -11.37 0.15
CA ALA A 51 5.10 -10.95 1.42
C ALA A 51 4.79 -9.44 1.45
N VAL A 52 5.64 -8.63 0.81
CA VAL A 52 5.44 -7.18 0.72
C VAL A 52 4.30 -6.87 -0.24
N THR A 53 4.22 -7.54 -1.38
CA THR A 53 3.12 -7.40 -2.35
C THR A 53 1.78 -7.84 -1.75
N GLU A 54 1.72 -9.01 -1.10
CA GLU A 54 0.52 -9.48 -0.41
C GLU A 54 0.08 -8.48 0.67
N HIS A 55 1.04 -7.99 1.46
CA HIS A 55 0.74 -6.99 2.47
C HIS A 55 0.27 -5.67 1.88
N ALA A 56 0.90 -5.18 0.80
CA ALA A 56 0.51 -3.95 0.13
C ALA A 56 -0.92 -4.06 -0.44
N ALA A 57 -1.26 -5.21 -1.03
CA ALA A 57 -2.61 -5.50 -1.52
C ALA A 57 -3.62 -5.51 -0.37
N SER A 58 -3.35 -6.26 0.71
CA SER A 58 -4.22 -6.26 1.90
C SER A 58 -4.35 -4.88 2.53
N VAL A 59 -3.29 -4.07 2.55
CA VAL A 59 -3.36 -2.69 3.07
C VAL A 59 -4.25 -1.83 2.17
N ALA A 60 -4.08 -1.90 0.85
CA ALA A 60 -4.94 -1.18 -0.10
C ALA A 60 -6.42 -1.56 0.09
N GLU A 61 -6.73 -2.86 0.15
CA GLU A 61 -8.09 -3.38 0.40
C GLU A 61 -8.64 -2.94 1.76
N LEU A 62 -7.82 -3.01 2.81
CA LEU A 62 -8.22 -2.62 4.16
C LEU A 62 -8.47 -1.12 4.27
N ILE A 63 -7.67 -0.29 3.60
CA ILE A 63 -7.91 1.15 3.54
C ILE A 63 -9.18 1.44 2.74
N ASN A 64 -9.41 0.78 1.60
CA ASN A 64 -10.66 0.91 0.83
C ASN A 64 -11.89 0.50 1.67
N SER A 65 -11.83 -0.66 2.32
CA SER A 65 -12.86 -1.15 3.24
C SER A 65 -13.09 -0.24 4.44
N ARG A 66 -12.03 0.38 4.99
CA ARG A 66 -12.16 1.29 6.13
C ARG A 66 -12.66 2.67 5.72
N HIS A 67 -12.34 3.14 4.52
CA HIS A 67 -12.88 4.39 3.98
C HIS A 67 -14.40 4.31 3.79
N LEU A 68 -14.92 3.14 3.42
CA LEU A 68 -16.37 2.87 3.38
C LEU A 68 -17.04 2.97 4.77
N ARG A 69 -16.27 2.82 5.86
CA ARG A 69 -16.76 2.86 7.26
C ARG A 69 -16.27 4.08 8.05
N GLY A 70 -15.88 5.15 7.34
CA GLY A 70 -15.36 6.40 7.91
C GLY A 70 -16.43 7.45 8.26
N GLY A 71 -17.72 7.15 8.10
CA GLY A 71 -18.81 7.99 8.59
C GLY A 71 -18.89 7.94 10.13
N ARG A 72 -18.02 8.67 10.81
CA ARG A 72 -18.24 9.02 12.22
C ARG A 72 -19.26 10.16 12.25
N LYS A 73 -20.51 9.80 12.56
CA LYS A 73 -21.59 10.71 12.97
C LYS A 73 -21.37 11.13 14.42
#